data_AF-X1H694-F1
#
_entry.id   AF-X1H694-F1
#
_cell.length_a   1.000
_cell.length_b   1.000
_cell.length_c   1.000
_cell.angle_alpha   90.00
_cell.angle_beta   90.00
_cell.angle_gamma   90.00
#
_symmetry.space_group_name_H-M   'P 1'
#
loop_
_entity.id
_entity.type
_entity.pdbx_description
1 polymer ?
#
loop_
_entity_poly.entity_id
_entity_poly.type
_entity_poly.pdbx_seq_one_letter_code
_entity_poly.pdbx_strand_id
1 'polypeptide(L)'
;MAEQLGSEHHEWVITGDEVADRWSEVVRFYGEPVGDAATINIFLLAERAKEYVPLLLTGDGGDEVFAGYPWYKIARDWRLPFAAGHSVWPVGGMALSFVPGRGNPRTFGNTFDSLAGVFFETSWWERQTFMEKALSVAEIWWLTRGCVDRSLITGVNWGIRLPEHCQSALARMQALDIMNILPEKFCMKTYKASAAAGIPITSPFLDPAVIEFAFRLSPKCRLNGKTEKWILREAFAGCGPPENMIRKKQGFGTPVAEWFSQRKFGAMTA
;
A
#
# COMPACT_ATOMS: atom_id res chain seq x y z
N MET A 1 -1.32 -21.55 10.41
CA MET A 1 -0.90 -21.53 8.99
C MET A 1 0.25 -22.51 8.75
N ALA A 2 1.44 -22.30 9.34
CA ALA A 2 2.58 -23.19 9.15
C ALA A 2 2.28 -24.66 9.44
N GLU A 3 1.63 -24.94 10.57
CA GLU A 3 1.20 -26.31 10.95
C GLU A 3 0.29 -26.96 9.90
N GLN A 4 -0.70 -26.22 9.37
CA GLN A 4 -1.62 -26.74 8.36
C GLN A 4 -0.97 -26.94 6.98
N LEU A 5 0.08 -26.18 6.67
CA LEU A 5 0.87 -26.39 5.46
C LEU A 5 1.96 -27.46 5.66
N GLY A 6 2.17 -27.95 6.88
CA GLY A 6 3.29 -28.86 7.20
C GLY A 6 4.67 -28.25 6.94
N SER A 7 4.79 -26.92 6.99
CA SER A 7 6.06 -26.22 6.71
C SER A 7 6.93 -26.14 7.96
N GLU A 8 8.25 -26.23 7.80
CA GLU A 8 9.20 -25.83 8.84
C GLU A 8 9.12 -24.31 9.06
N HIS A 9 8.74 -23.90 10.27
CA HIS A 9 8.49 -22.50 10.61
C HIS A 9 9.60 -21.94 11.48
N HIS A 10 10.20 -20.84 11.03
CA HIS A 10 11.19 -20.09 11.78
C HIS A 10 10.60 -18.73 12.15
N GLU A 11 10.59 -18.43 13.44
CA GLU A 11 10.14 -17.15 13.97
C GLU A 11 11.33 -16.40 14.56
N TRP A 12 11.44 -15.11 14.23
CA TRP A 12 12.49 -14.24 14.74
C TRP A 12 11.88 -12.94 15.26
N VAL A 13 12.28 -12.57 16.47
CA VAL A 13 11.90 -11.30 17.08
C VAL A 13 13.01 -10.29 16.80
N ILE A 14 12.70 -9.25 16.02
CA ILE A 14 13.63 -8.17 15.69
C ILE A 14 13.63 -7.14 16.83
N THR A 15 14.81 -6.91 17.42
CA THR A 15 15.00 -5.98 18.53
C THR A 15 15.34 -4.57 18.03
N GLY A 16 15.06 -3.54 18.84
CA GLY A 16 15.45 -2.17 18.49
C GLY A 16 16.97 -2.01 18.42
N ASP A 17 17.72 -2.72 19.27
CA ASP A 17 19.18 -2.72 19.22
C ASP A 17 19.73 -3.26 17.90
N GLU A 18 19.19 -4.37 17.38
CA GLU A 18 19.57 -4.91 16.07
C GLU A 18 19.25 -3.93 14.93
N VAL A 19 18.08 -3.29 15.00
CA VAL A 19 17.65 -2.26 14.04
C VAL A 19 18.60 -1.05 14.08
N ALA A 20 19.00 -0.60 15.27
CA ALA A 20 19.94 0.51 15.44
C ALA A 20 21.32 0.16 14.86
N ASP A 21 21.84 -1.03 15.17
CA ASP A 21 23.16 -1.48 14.73
C ASP A 21 23.24 -1.62 13.19
N ARG A 22 22.11 -1.95 12.52
CA ARG A 22 22.04 -2.15 11.07
C ARG A 22 21.48 -0.95 10.29
N TRP A 23 21.08 0.13 10.97
CA TRP A 23 20.37 1.25 10.36
C TRP A 23 21.13 1.86 9.16
N SER A 24 22.43 2.11 9.31
CA SER A 24 23.25 2.69 8.25
C SER A 24 23.36 1.79 7.01
N GLU A 25 23.42 0.47 7.20
CA GLU A 25 23.43 -0.49 6.10
C GLU A 25 22.10 -0.51 5.35
N VAL A 26 20.99 -0.56 6.09
CA VAL A 26 19.64 -0.52 5.52
C VAL A 26 19.46 0.73 4.67
N VAL A 27 19.76 1.91 5.21
CA VAL A 27 19.66 3.18 4.46
C VAL A 27 20.54 3.15 3.21
N ARG A 28 21.77 2.65 3.31
CA ARG A 28 22.71 2.57 2.19
C ARG A 28 22.24 1.64 1.08
N PHE A 29 21.75 0.45 1.40
CA PHE A 29 21.32 -0.54 0.40
C PHE A 29 20.07 -0.11 -0.34
N TYR A 30 19.14 0.55 0.35
CA TYR A 30 17.96 1.10 -0.29
C TYR A 30 18.28 2.31 -1.16
N GLY A 31 19.26 3.13 -0.75
CA GLY A 31 19.82 4.19 -1.60
C GLY A 31 18.85 5.35 -1.90
N GLU A 32 17.70 5.40 -1.21
CA GLU A 32 16.67 6.42 -1.37
C GLU A 32 15.89 6.59 -0.06
N PRO A 33 15.23 7.74 0.16
CA PRO A 33 14.43 7.96 1.36
C PRO A 33 13.16 7.09 1.33
N VAL A 34 13.25 5.88 1.92
CA VAL A 34 12.09 4.99 2.05
C VAL A 34 11.38 5.27 3.38
N GLY A 35 10.30 6.06 3.32
CA GLY A 35 9.45 6.40 4.47
C GLY A 35 8.50 5.28 4.93
N ASP A 36 8.92 4.02 4.83
CA ASP A 36 8.12 2.86 5.25
C ASP A 36 8.95 1.96 6.16
N ALA A 37 8.47 1.78 7.39
CA ALA A 37 9.17 0.99 8.39
C ALA A 37 9.22 -0.51 8.05
N ALA A 38 8.35 -1.04 7.18
CA ALA A 38 8.43 -2.46 6.79
C ALA A 38 9.76 -2.83 6.11
N THR A 39 10.40 -1.85 5.47
CA THR A 39 11.70 -1.91 4.81
C THR A 39 12.79 -2.58 5.65
N ILE A 40 12.89 -2.22 6.93
CA ILE A 40 13.93 -2.76 7.82
C ILE A 40 13.66 -4.21 8.19
N ASN A 41 12.39 -4.55 8.43
CA ASN A 41 11.99 -5.92 8.71
C ASN A 41 12.25 -6.84 7.52
N ILE A 42 11.90 -6.40 6.30
CA ILE A 42 12.11 -7.19 5.08
C ILE A 42 13.60 -7.39 4.84
N PHE A 43 14.43 -6.36 5.08
CA PHE A 43 15.89 -6.46 4.97
C PHE A 43 16.46 -7.54 5.90
N LEU A 44 16.15 -7.44 7.20
CA LEU A 44 16.63 -8.40 8.19
C LEU A 44 16.07 -9.81 7.94
N LEU A 45 14.80 -9.91 7.54
CA LEU A 45 14.16 -11.19 7.22
C LEU A 45 14.84 -11.88 6.02
N ALA A 46 15.12 -11.15 4.94
CA ALA A 46 15.79 -11.72 3.77
C ALA A 46 17.20 -12.21 4.11
N GLU A 47 17.93 -11.47 4.94
CA GLU A 47 19.27 -11.85 5.39
C GLU A 47 19.28 -13.12 6.24
N ARG A 48 18.28 -13.31 7.13
CA ARG A 48 18.16 -14.54 7.91
C ARG A 48 17.66 -15.71 7.07
N ALA A 49 16.69 -15.47 6.19
CA ALA A 49 16.06 -16.54 5.41
C ALA A 49 17.05 -17.24 4.47
N LYS A 50 18.11 -16.56 4.02
CA LYS A 50 19.15 -17.15 3.15
C LYS A 50 19.90 -18.33 3.78
N GLU A 51 19.87 -18.45 5.11
CA GLU A 51 20.50 -19.57 5.82
C GLU A 51 19.70 -20.87 5.66
N TYR A 52 18.42 -20.77 5.29
CA TYR A 52 17.47 -21.90 5.27
C TYR A 52 17.03 -22.29 3.86
N VAL A 53 16.91 -21.32 2.97
CA VAL A 53 16.37 -21.55 1.62
C VAL A 53 17.22 -20.88 0.54
N PRO A 54 17.26 -21.45 -0.68
CA PRO A 54 17.99 -20.86 -1.80
C PRO A 54 17.18 -19.80 -2.57
N LEU A 55 15.87 -19.66 -2.28
CA LEU A 55 14.94 -18.80 -3.00
C LEU A 55 13.82 -18.34 -2.06
N LEU A 56 13.43 -17.07 -2.16
CA LEU A 56 12.29 -16.51 -1.45
C LEU A 56 11.06 -16.37 -2.37
N LEU A 57 9.89 -16.73 -1.85
CA LEU A 57 8.60 -16.46 -2.49
C LEU A 57 7.85 -15.37 -1.70
N THR A 58 7.37 -14.33 -2.38
CA THR A 58 6.54 -13.27 -1.79
C THR A 58 5.13 -13.27 -2.34
N GLY A 59 4.24 -12.53 -1.66
CA GLY A 59 2.89 -12.25 -2.11
C GLY A 59 2.73 -10.87 -2.78
N ASP A 60 3.83 -10.23 -3.19
CA ASP A 60 3.79 -8.89 -3.82
C ASP A 60 2.96 -8.90 -5.11
N GLY A 61 2.18 -7.86 -5.39
CA GLY A 61 1.24 -7.85 -6.52
C GLY A 61 -0.10 -8.52 -6.22
N GLY A 62 -0.21 -9.33 -5.16
CA GLY A 62 -1.46 -9.99 -4.81
C GLY A 62 -2.58 -9.02 -4.41
N ASP A 63 -2.26 -7.82 -3.92
CA ASP A 63 -3.25 -6.80 -3.59
C ASP A 63 -3.60 -5.95 -4.81
N GLU A 64 -2.61 -5.55 -5.58
CA GLU A 64 -2.68 -4.70 -6.76
C GLU A 64 -3.42 -5.40 -7.91
N VAL A 65 -3.14 -6.69 -8.12
CA VAL A 65 -3.72 -7.49 -9.22
C VAL A 65 -5.12 -8.01 -8.88
N PHE A 66 -5.39 -8.35 -7.61
CA PHE A 66 -6.65 -8.99 -7.19
C PHE A 66 -7.53 -8.13 -6.28
N ALA A 67 -7.36 -6.82 -6.30
CA ALA A 67 -8.19 -5.86 -5.56
C ALA A 67 -8.19 -6.11 -4.04
N GLY A 68 -7.00 -6.15 -3.45
CA GLY A 68 -6.77 -6.45 -2.04
C GLY A 68 -6.84 -5.28 -1.08
N TYR A 69 -6.75 -4.06 -1.60
CA TYR A 69 -6.76 -2.87 -0.78
C TYR A 69 -8.17 -2.30 -0.51
N PRO A 70 -8.41 -1.75 0.70
CA PRO A 70 -9.70 -1.14 1.04
C PRO A 70 -10.13 -0.01 0.12
N TRP A 71 -9.20 0.77 -0.44
CA TRP A 71 -9.55 1.88 -1.34
C TRP A 71 -10.18 1.42 -2.65
N TYR A 72 -9.96 0.18 -3.10
CA TYR A 72 -10.66 -0.34 -4.28
C TYR A 72 -12.18 -0.46 -4.09
N LYS A 73 -12.66 -0.52 -2.85
CA LYS A 73 -14.11 -0.48 -2.55
C LYS A 73 -14.74 0.84 -2.97
N ILE A 74 -13.95 1.92 -2.97
CA ILE A 74 -14.35 3.24 -3.43
C ILE A 74 -14.64 3.20 -4.94
N ALA A 75 -13.95 2.38 -5.73
CA ALA A 75 -14.24 2.22 -7.17
C ALA A 75 -15.68 1.72 -7.46
N ARG A 76 -16.25 0.95 -6.53
CA ARG A 76 -17.57 0.32 -6.66
C ARG A 76 -18.70 1.27 -6.25
N ASP A 77 -18.52 1.98 -5.13
CA ASP A 77 -19.61 2.72 -4.46
C ASP A 77 -20.02 4.00 -5.20
N TRP A 78 -19.23 4.44 -6.18
CA TRP A 78 -19.44 5.72 -6.87
C TRP A 78 -20.22 5.61 -8.19
N ARG A 79 -20.74 4.41 -8.52
CA ARG A 79 -21.81 4.29 -9.54
C ARG A 79 -23.13 4.94 -9.11
N LEU A 80 -23.32 5.22 -7.82
CA LEU A 80 -24.58 5.71 -7.26
C LEU A 80 -24.70 7.25 -7.10
N PRO A 81 -23.65 8.05 -6.79
CA PRO A 81 -23.82 9.49 -6.60
C PRO A 81 -23.82 10.31 -7.91
N PHE A 82 -23.20 9.83 -8.99
CA PHE A 82 -23.06 10.63 -10.22
C PHE A 82 -24.31 10.66 -11.12
N ALA A 83 -25.33 9.85 -10.82
CA ALA A 83 -26.64 9.98 -11.46
C ALA A 83 -27.43 11.19 -10.95
N ALA A 84 -27.09 11.71 -9.76
CA ALA A 84 -27.66 12.93 -9.21
C ALA A 84 -26.60 14.05 -9.36
N GLY A 85 -26.85 14.98 -10.27
CA GLY A 85 -25.90 16.04 -10.64
C GLY A 85 -25.28 16.80 -9.45
N HIS A 86 -24.13 17.41 -9.73
CA HIS A 86 -23.23 18.18 -8.86
C HIS A 86 -23.83 19.33 -8.02
N SER A 87 -25.14 19.37 -7.78
CA SER A 87 -25.84 20.57 -7.28
C SER A 87 -26.26 20.52 -5.81
N VAL A 88 -26.12 19.40 -5.09
CA VAL A 88 -26.69 19.27 -3.73
C VAL A 88 -25.70 18.92 -2.61
N TRP A 89 -24.44 18.57 -2.91
CA TRP A 89 -23.47 18.20 -1.88
C TRP A 89 -22.67 19.34 -1.19
N PRO A 90 -22.47 20.54 -1.76
CA PRO A 90 -21.67 21.58 -1.10
C PRO A 90 -22.25 22.11 0.22
N VAL A 91 -23.56 21.95 0.44
CA VAL A 91 -24.27 22.55 1.59
C VAL A 91 -24.13 21.72 2.87
N GLY A 92 -24.06 20.39 2.76
CA GLY A 92 -23.93 19.49 3.93
C GLY A 92 -22.54 19.51 4.58
N GLY A 93 -21.48 19.63 3.78
CA GLY A 93 -20.10 19.71 4.28
C GLY A 93 -19.80 21.01 5.04
N MET A 94 -20.45 22.11 4.68
CA MET A 94 -20.31 23.39 5.37
C MET A 94 -20.92 23.35 6.78
N ALA A 95 -22.01 22.62 6.99
CA ALA A 95 -22.64 22.48 8.31
C ALA A 95 -21.80 21.65 9.31
N LEU A 96 -21.08 20.63 8.82
CA LEU A 96 -20.14 19.85 9.63
C LEU A 96 -18.87 20.62 10.01
N SER A 97 -18.55 21.70 9.28
CA SER A 97 -17.40 22.57 9.56
C SER A 97 -17.59 23.44 10.82
N PHE A 98 -18.81 23.51 11.37
CA PHE A 98 -19.15 24.31 12.54
C PHE A 98 -19.37 23.49 13.83
N VAL A 99 -19.21 22.17 13.80
CA VAL A 99 -19.36 21.32 14.99
C VAL A 99 -18.00 21.23 15.72
N PRO A 100 -17.83 21.84 16.90
CA PRO A 100 -16.55 21.83 17.61
C PRO A 100 -16.37 20.48 18.31
N GLY A 101 -15.54 19.60 17.74
CA GLY A 101 -15.14 18.35 18.37
C GLY A 101 -14.06 18.59 19.44
N ARG A 102 -14.38 18.30 20.70
CA ARG A 102 -13.41 18.26 21.82
C ARG A 102 -12.37 17.15 21.56
N GLY A 103 -11.15 17.50 21.16
CA GLY A 103 -10.06 16.53 20.95
C GLY A 103 -8.71 17.18 20.57
N ASN A 104 -7.63 16.47 20.91
CA ASN A 104 -6.22 16.88 20.86
C ASN A 104 -5.79 17.50 19.49
N PRO A 105 -5.19 18.72 19.47
CA PRO A 105 -4.85 19.44 18.23
C PRO A 105 -3.86 18.73 17.29
N ARG A 106 -3.08 17.74 17.75
CA ARG A 106 -2.17 16.97 16.87
C ARG A 106 -2.87 15.93 16.01
N THR A 107 -4.04 15.44 16.42
CA THR A 107 -4.87 14.53 15.63
C THR A 107 -5.80 15.27 14.67
N PHE A 108 -5.98 16.58 14.89
CA PHE A 108 -6.88 17.43 14.14
C PHE A 108 -6.39 17.67 12.71
N GLY A 109 -5.10 17.95 12.51
CA GLY A 109 -4.52 18.16 11.16
C GLY A 109 -4.76 16.96 10.23
N ASN A 110 -4.44 15.75 10.68
CA ASN A 110 -4.54 14.56 9.83
C ASN A 110 -6.00 14.15 9.54
N THR A 111 -6.93 14.39 10.46
CA THR A 111 -8.34 14.01 10.27
C THR A 111 -9.10 15.08 9.47
N PHE A 112 -8.78 16.36 9.68
CA PHE A 112 -9.36 17.48 8.95
C PHE A 112 -8.82 17.55 7.53
N ASP A 113 -7.52 17.31 7.29
CA ASP A 113 -6.97 17.17 5.93
C ASP A 113 -7.48 15.90 5.23
N SER A 114 -7.68 14.79 5.97
CA SER A 114 -8.30 13.59 5.40
C SER A 114 -9.77 13.82 5.03
N LEU A 115 -10.56 14.48 5.88
CA LEU A 115 -11.97 14.75 5.59
C LEU A 115 -12.12 15.89 4.56
N ALA A 116 -11.41 17.00 4.70
CA ALA A 116 -11.42 18.10 3.74
C ALA A 116 -10.84 17.66 2.38
N GLY A 117 -9.79 16.85 2.34
CA GLY A 117 -9.33 16.20 1.10
C GLY A 117 -10.41 15.29 0.50
N VAL A 118 -11.10 14.51 1.33
CA VAL A 118 -12.25 13.68 0.91
C VAL A 118 -13.48 14.49 0.46
N PHE A 119 -13.64 15.75 0.89
CA PHE A 119 -14.82 16.58 0.55
C PHE A 119 -14.56 17.64 -0.53
N PHE A 120 -13.34 18.17 -0.64
CA PHE A 120 -12.96 19.23 -1.59
C PHE A 120 -12.20 18.71 -2.82
N GLU A 121 -11.62 17.51 -2.80
CA GLU A 121 -10.99 16.92 -3.99
C GLU A 121 -12.05 16.25 -4.88
N THR A 122 -12.25 16.85 -6.06
CA THR A 122 -13.38 16.64 -6.96
C THR A 122 -13.11 15.62 -8.07
N SER A 123 -11.97 14.93 -8.07
CA SER A 123 -11.75 13.76 -8.93
C SER A 123 -11.27 12.54 -8.14
N TRP A 124 -11.85 11.38 -8.44
CA TRP A 124 -11.44 10.09 -7.86
C TRP A 124 -9.96 9.78 -8.12
N TRP A 125 -9.41 10.32 -9.21
CA TRP A 125 -8.00 10.22 -9.60
C TRP A 125 -7.08 10.94 -8.62
N GLU A 126 -7.42 12.15 -8.17
CA GLU A 126 -6.62 12.89 -7.20
C GLU A 126 -6.49 12.11 -5.89
N ARG A 127 -7.57 11.46 -5.44
CA ARG A 127 -7.56 10.65 -4.22
C ARG A 127 -6.68 9.41 -4.34
N GLN A 128 -6.77 8.70 -5.45
CA GLN A 128 -5.93 7.54 -5.69
C GLN A 128 -4.44 7.94 -5.70
N THR A 129 -4.08 9.07 -6.35
CA THR A 129 -2.70 9.59 -6.28
C THR A 129 -2.28 10.03 -4.89
N PHE A 130 -3.18 10.55 -4.07
CA PHE A 130 -2.87 10.97 -2.72
C PHE A 130 -2.48 9.78 -1.84
N MET A 131 -3.15 8.64 -2.02
CA MET A 131 -2.86 7.39 -1.30
C MET A 131 -1.58 6.69 -1.78
N GLU A 132 -1.21 6.87 -3.05
CA GLU A 132 -0.03 6.27 -3.68
C GLU A 132 1.26 7.09 -3.46
N LYS A 133 1.16 8.39 -3.17
CA LYS A 133 2.30 9.29 -3.03
C LYS A 133 3.11 8.99 -1.77
N ALA A 134 4.42 8.79 -1.95
CA ALA A 134 5.38 8.79 -0.85
C ALA A 134 5.60 10.19 -0.26
N LEU A 135 5.38 11.24 -1.05
CA LEU A 135 5.51 12.65 -0.66
C LEU A 135 4.25 13.43 -1.08
N SER A 136 3.72 14.22 -0.15
CA SER A 136 2.62 15.15 -0.42
C SER A 136 3.02 16.23 -1.43
N VAL A 137 2.03 16.87 -2.04
CA VAL A 137 2.24 18.01 -2.95
C VAL A 137 3.01 19.14 -2.26
N ALA A 138 2.77 19.35 -0.96
CA ALA A 138 3.47 20.35 -0.17
C ALA A 138 4.96 19.99 0.04
N GLU A 139 5.27 18.72 0.31
CA GLU A 139 6.65 18.24 0.45
C GLU A 139 7.41 18.32 -0.87
N ILE A 140 6.77 17.96 -1.99
CA ILE A 140 7.36 18.09 -3.32
C ILE A 140 7.60 19.57 -3.66
N TRP A 141 6.62 20.43 -3.43
CA TRP A 141 6.77 21.87 -3.63
C TRP A 141 7.92 22.43 -2.78
N TRP A 142 8.02 22.03 -1.52
CA TRP A 142 9.10 22.43 -0.63
C TRP A 142 10.47 21.93 -1.11
N LEU A 143 10.61 20.63 -1.43
CA LEU A 143 11.86 20.04 -1.92
C LEU A 143 12.32 20.67 -3.23
N THR A 144 11.38 20.99 -4.11
CA THR A 144 11.65 21.61 -5.41
C THR A 144 11.75 23.12 -5.34
N ARG A 145 11.67 23.71 -4.13
CA ARG A 145 11.67 25.17 -3.90
C ARG A 145 10.64 25.92 -4.75
N GLY A 146 9.47 25.31 -4.94
CA GLY A 146 8.35 25.86 -5.68
C GLY A 146 8.42 25.68 -7.19
N CYS A 147 9.42 24.98 -7.73
CA CYS A 147 9.53 24.69 -9.16
C CYS A 147 8.50 23.67 -9.65
N VAL A 148 7.98 22.81 -8.77
CA VAL A 148 6.91 21.86 -9.08
C VAL A 148 5.67 22.24 -8.27
N ASP A 149 4.61 22.65 -8.96
CA ASP A 149 3.33 23.00 -8.35
C ASP A 149 2.25 21.92 -8.55
N ARG A 150 1.08 22.15 -7.93
CA ARG A 150 -0.06 21.23 -7.93
C ARG A 150 -0.57 20.88 -9.34
N SER A 151 -0.48 21.79 -10.31
CA SER A 151 -1.00 21.60 -11.66
C SER A 151 -0.19 20.60 -12.49
N LEU A 152 1.11 20.45 -12.20
CA LEU A 152 1.98 19.47 -12.86
C LEU A 152 1.72 18.04 -12.36
N ILE A 153 1.37 17.89 -11.08
CA ILE A 153 1.18 16.59 -10.43
C ILE A 153 -0.19 15.98 -10.81
N THR A 154 -1.21 16.80 -11.05
CA THR A 154 -2.54 16.32 -11.47
C THR A 154 -2.59 15.87 -12.92
N GLY A 155 -1.61 16.23 -13.76
CA GLY A 155 -1.57 15.92 -15.20
C GLY A 155 -1.06 14.52 -15.55
N VAL A 156 -0.21 13.90 -14.71
CA VAL A 156 0.54 12.67 -15.05
C VAL A 156 -0.37 11.44 -15.28
N ASN A 157 -1.58 11.43 -14.70
CA ASN A 157 -2.46 10.26 -14.72
C ASN A 157 -3.53 10.25 -15.82
N TRP A 158 -3.65 11.30 -16.62
CA TRP A 158 -4.69 11.43 -17.65
C TRP A 158 -4.50 10.48 -18.85
N GLY A 159 -3.39 9.74 -18.91
CA GLY A 159 -2.96 8.94 -20.05
C GLY A 159 -3.30 7.44 -20.04
N ILE A 160 -3.83 6.87 -18.96
CA ILE A 160 -4.04 5.40 -18.89
C ILE A 160 -5.20 4.98 -19.81
N ARG A 161 -4.85 4.50 -21.00
CA ARG A 161 -5.76 3.88 -21.97
C ARG A 161 -5.74 2.36 -21.79
N LEU A 162 -6.82 1.81 -21.24
CA LEU A 162 -7.03 0.37 -21.16
C LEU A 162 -7.85 -0.14 -22.36
N PRO A 163 -7.62 -1.39 -22.79
CA PRO A 163 -8.46 -2.05 -23.80
C PRO A 163 -9.95 -2.01 -23.44
N GLU A 164 -10.84 -2.02 -24.44
CA GLU A 164 -12.31 -1.90 -24.25
C GLU A 164 -12.88 -2.89 -23.23
N HIS A 165 -12.42 -4.14 -23.25
CA HIS A 165 -12.89 -5.18 -22.35
C HIS A 165 -12.46 -4.97 -20.87
N CYS A 166 -11.58 -4.02 -20.58
CA CYS A 166 -11.02 -3.79 -19.24
C CYS A 166 -11.10 -2.32 -18.78
N GLN A 167 -12.14 -1.57 -19.18
CA GLN A 167 -12.24 -0.13 -18.86
C GLN A 167 -12.90 0.21 -17.51
N SER A 168 -13.14 -0.79 -16.66
CA SER A 168 -13.79 -0.55 -15.36
C SER A 168 -12.97 0.40 -14.46
N ALA A 169 -13.65 1.16 -13.60
CA ALA A 169 -12.97 2.05 -12.64
C ALA A 169 -11.96 1.28 -11.77
N LEU A 170 -12.32 0.07 -11.34
CA LEU A 170 -11.41 -0.82 -10.60
C LEU A 170 -10.15 -1.14 -11.42
N ALA A 171 -10.30 -1.56 -12.67
CA ALA A 171 -9.16 -1.92 -13.52
C ALA A 171 -8.23 -0.72 -13.77
N ARG A 172 -8.77 0.50 -13.88
CA ARG A 172 -7.98 1.73 -14.01
C ARG A 172 -7.17 2.03 -12.75
N MET A 173 -7.77 1.87 -11.57
CA MET A 173 -7.07 2.04 -10.29
C MET A 173 -5.97 0.99 -10.12
N GLN A 174 -6.28 -0.28 -10.41
CA GLN A 174 -5.29 -1.35 -10.35
C GLN A 174 -4.15 -1.15 -11.35
N ALA A 175 -4.45 -0.69 -12.57
CA ALA A 175 -3.42 -0.36 -13.55
C ALA A 175 -2.50 0.77 -13.06
N LEU A 176 -3.06 1.78 -12.40
CA LEU A 176 -2.28 2.86 -11.80
C LEU A 176 -1.38 2.35 -10.66
N ASP A 177 -1.94 1.56 -9.75
CA ASP A 177 -1.18 0.93 -8.67
C ASP A 177 -0.05 0.04 -9.24
N ILE A 178 -0.32 -0.76 -10.27
CA ILE A 178 0.69 -1.60 -10.95
C ILE A 178 1.79 -0.75 -11.61
N MET A 179 1.46 0.42 -12.16
CA MET A 179 2.43 1.32 -12.79
C MET A 179 3.27 2.11 -11.78
N ASN A 180 2.72 2.42 -10.62
CA ASN A 180 3.35 3.31 -9.64
C ASN A 180 3.71 2.57 -8.34
N ILE A 181 2.70 2.25 -7.52
CA ILE A 181 2.95 1.79 -6.15
C ILE A 181 3.64 0.43 -6.11
N LEU A 182 3.29 -0.46 -7.04
CA LEU A 182 3.86 -1.80 -7.10
C LEU A 182 5.38 -1.77 -7.33
N PRO A 183 5.91 -1.18 -8.42
CA PRO A 183 7.34 -1.10 -8.64
C PRO A 183 8.04 -0.23 -7.60
N GLU A 184 7.52 0.97 -7.30
CA GLU A 184 8.24 1.99 -6.52
C GLU A 184 8.16 1.76 -5.00
N LYS A 185 7.13 1.06 -4.50
CA LYS A 185 6.90 0.89 -3.06
C LYS A 185 6.99 -0.55 -2.60
N PHE A 186 6.46 -1.52 -3.35
CA PHE A 186 6.40 -2.90 -2.87
C PHE A 186 7.56 -3.73 -3.41
N CYS A 187 7.68 -3.87 -4.73
CA CYS A 187 8.77 -4.61 -5.37
C CYS A 187 10.12 -3.98 -5.06
N MET A 188 10.25 -2.65 -5.08
CA MET A 188 11.51 -1.99 -4.73
C MET A 188 12.05 -2.50 -3.38
N LYS A 189 11.19 -2.63 -2.36
CA LYS A 189 11.67 -3.05 -1.04
C LYS A 189 12.09 -4.49 -0.97
N THR A 190 11.24 -5.38 -1.47
CA THR A 190 11.51 -6.81 -1.42
C THR A 190 12.71 -7.18 -2.28
N TYR A 191 12.84 -6.59 -3.48
CA TYR A 191 13.96 -6.88 -4.38
C TYR A 191 15.28 -6.27 -3.88
N LYS A 192 15.29 -5.03 -3.37
CA LYS A 192 16.53 -4.44 -2.81
C LYS A 192 16.99 -5.19 -1.55
N ALA A 193 16.07 -5.55 -0.66
CA ALA A 193 16.38 -6.38 0.51
C ALA A 193 16.96 -7.74 0.11
N SER A 194 16.34 -8.42 -0.86
CA SER A 194 16.80 -9.71 -1.34
C SER A 194 18.18 -9.64 -2.01
N ALA A 195 18.41 -8.61 -2.83
CA ALA A 195 19.69 -8.35 -3.45
C ALA A 195 20.78 -8.06 -2.41
N ALA A 196 20.48 -7.28 -1.37
CA ALA A 196 21.41 -7.03 -0.27
C ALA A 196 21.77 -8.30 0.52
N ALA A 197 20.81 -9.20 0.70
CA ALA A 197 21.01 -10.49 1.34
C ALA A 197 21.72 -11.51 0.44
N GLY A 198 21.80 -11.27 -0.88
CA GLY A 198 22.39 -12.19 -1.86
C GLY A 198 21.52 -13.41 -2.17
N ILE A 199 20.20 -13.32 -1.97
CA ILE A 199 19.25 -14.39 -2.25
C ILE A 199 18.29 -13.97 -3.37
N PRO A 200 17.92 -14.86 -4.30
CA PRO A 200 16.85 -14.59 -5.27
C PRO A 200 15.47 -14.52 -4.62
N ILE A 201 14.58 -13.69 -5.18
CA ILE A 201 13.19 -13.55 -4.76
C ILE A 201 12.27 -13.47 -5.97
N THR A 202 11.07 -14.01 -5.83
CA THR A 202 10.02 -13.89 -6.86
C THR A 202 8.64 -13.86 -6.23
N SER A 203 7.68 -13.27 -6.92
CA SER A 203 6.26 -13.33 -6.57
C SER A 203 5.46 -13.99 -7.69
N PRO A 204 4.76 -15.11 -7.42
CA PRO A 204 3.88 -15.75 -8.39
C PRO A 204 2.76 -14.83 -8.92
N PHE A 205 2.36 -13.80 -8.15
CA PHE A 205 1.32 -12.86 -8.59
C PHE A 205 1.82 -11.87 -9.65
N LEU A 206 3.13 -11.76 -9.84
CA LEU A 206 3.75 -10.91 -10.86
C LEU A 206 3.97 -11.65 -12.19
N ASP A 207 3.60 -12.92 -12.27
CA ASP A 207 3.65 -13.66 -13.52
C ASP A 207 2.71 -13.00 -14.57
N PRO A 208 3.20 -12.73 -15.79
CA PRO A 208 2.39 -12.07 -16.83
C PRO A 208 1.08 -12.80 -17.13
N ALA A 209 1.05 -14.13 -17.08
CA ALA A 209 -0.16 -14.91 -17.33
C ALA A 209 -1.16 -14.76 -16.18
N VAL A 210 -0.70 -14.64 -14.94
CA VAL A 210 -1.54 -14.38 -13.76
C VAL A 210 -2.16 -12.98 -13.84
N ILE A 211 -1.36 -11.97 -14.18
CA ILE A 211 -1.83 -10.59 -14.36
C ILE A 211 -2.84 -10.53 -15.51
N GLU A 212 -2.50 -11.12 -16.66
CA GLU A 212 -3.38 -11.15 -17.83
C GLU A 212 -4.71 -11.83 -17.50
N PHE A 213 -4.66 -12.99 -16.85
CA PHE A 213 -5.85 -13.69 -16.38
C PHE A 213 -6.71 -12.78 -15.49
N ALA A 214 -6.11 -12.14 -14.49
CA ALA A 214 -6.83 -11.26 -13.56
C ALA A 214 -7.52 -10.10 -14.28
N PHE A 215 -6.89 -9.50 -15.30
CA PHE A 215 -7.45 -8.40 -16.07
C PHE A 215 -8.53 -8.83 -17.08
N ARG A 216 -8.53 -10.09 -17.53
CA ARG A 216 -9.62 -10.69 -18.32
C ARG A 216 -10.86 -10.99 -17.47
N LEU A 217 -10.72 -11.17 -16.16
CA LEU A 217 -11.84 -11.40 -15.26
C LEU A 217 -12.73 -10.16 -15.12
N SER A 218 -14.04 -10.41 -14.98
CA SER A 218 -14.97 -9.36 -14.58
C SER A 218 -14.54 -8.72 -13.25
N PRO A 219 -14.72 -7.41 -13.04
CA PRO A 219 -14.36 -6.75 -11.78
C PRO A 219 -14.95 -7.42 -10.53
N LYS A 220 -16.16 -7.99 -10.65
CA LYS A 220 -16.85 -8.71 -9.56
C LYS A 220 -16.11 -9.96 -9.08
N CYS A 221 -15.30 -10.58 -9.95
CA CYS A 221 -14.49 -11.75 -9.57
C CYS A 221 -13.32 -11.33 -8.66
N ARG A 222 -12.78 -10.12 -8.82
CA ARG A 222 -11.70 -9.60 -7.98
C ARG A 222 -12.23 -8.96 -6.71
N LEU A 223 -13.30 -8.16 -6.84
CA LEU A 223 -13.97 -7.47 -5.75
C LEU A 223 -15.47 -7.79 -5.77
N ASN A 224 -15.90 -8.69 -4.89
CA ASN A 224 -17.31 -9.08 -4.78
C ASN A 224 -17.96 -8.47 -3.56
N GLY A 225 -18.94 -7.58 -3.75
CA GLY A 225 -19.50 -6.85 -2.62
C GLY A 225 -18.39 -6.12 -1.85
N LYS A 226 -18.35 -6.28 -0.53
CA LYS A 226 -17.32 -5.66 0.34
C LYS A 226 -16.09 -6.57 0.54
N THR A 227 -15.99 -7.65 -0.22
CA THR A 227 -14.96 -8.67 -0.05
C THR A 227 -13.88 -8.49 -1.10
N GLU A 228 -12.69 -8.08 -0.65
CA GLU A 228 -11.45 -7.99 -1.44
C GLU A 228 -10.90 -9.38 -1.78
N LYS A 229 -10.10 -9.49 -2.84
CA LYS A 229 -9.45 -10.73 -3.29
C LYS A 229 -10.43 -11.90 -3.44
N TRP A 230 -11.64 -11.63 -3.91
CA TRP A 230 -12.73 -12.62 -3.90
C TRP A 230 -12.31 -13.92 -4.59
N ILE A 231 -11.83 -13.87 -5.83
CA ILE A 231 -11.39 -15.06 -6.56
C ILE A 231 -10.25 -15.80 -5.87
N LEU A 232 -9.34 -15.12 -5.17
CA LEU A 232 -8.27 -15.79 -4.44
C LEU A 232 -8.81 -16.49 -3.18
N ARG A 233 -9.77 -15.89 -2.47
CA ARG A 233 -10.42 -16.54 -1.33
C ARG A 233 -11.17 -17.80 -1.76
N GLU A 234 -11.86 -17.74 -2.89
CA GLU A 234 -12.54 -18.91 -3.46
C GLU A 234 -11.54 -19.97 -3.94
N ALA A 235 -10.49 -19.58 -4.66
CA ALA A 235 -9.51 -20.51 -5.22
C ALA A 235 -8.68 -21.25 -4.14
N PHE A 236 -8.42 -20.60 -3.01
CA PHE A 236 -7.68 -21.18 -1.89
C PHE A 236 -8.58 -21.60 -0.72
N ALA A 237 -9.90 -21.67 -0.93
CA ALA A 237 -10.81 -22.18 0.08
C ALA A 237 -10.43 -23.61 0.46
N GLY A 238 -10.12 -23.84 1.74
CA GLY A 238 -9.67 -25.14 2.25
C GLY A 238 -8.16 -25.40 2.15
N CYS A 239 -7.37 -24.52 1.55
CA CYS A 239 -5.90 -24.65 1.48
C CYS A 239 -5.17 -24.10 2.72
N GLY A 240 -5.89 -23.65 3.74
CA GLY A 240 -5.31 -23.07 4.95
C GLY A 240 -6.37 -22.74 6.00
N PRO A 241 -6.02 -21.95 7.02
CA PRO A 241 -6.88 -21.77 8.17
C PRO A 241 -8.18 -21.07 7.74
N PRO A 242 -9.37 -21.59 8.08
CA PRO A 242 -10.64 -20.98 7.67
C PRO A 242 -10.74 -19.49 8.03
N GLU A 243 -10.12 -19.09 9.15
CA GLU A 243 -10.05 -17.71 9.60
C GLU A 243 -9.32 -16.79 8.61
N ASN A 244 -8.35 -17.29 7.83
CA ASN A 244 -7.65 -16.50 6.83
C ASN A 244 -8.58 -16.09 5.68
N MET A 245 -9.61 -16.90 5.38
CA MET A 245 -10.58 -16.64 4.31
C MET A 245 -11.55 -15.51 4.66
N ILE A 246 -11.70 -15.16 5.94
CA ILE A 246 -12.52 -14.03 6.40
C ILE A 246 -11.68 -12.87 6.94
N ARG A 247 -10.36 -13.06 7.08
CA ARG A 247 -9.45 -12.08 7.63
C ARG A 247 -9.41 -10.82 6.76
N LYS A 248 -9.51 -9.66 7.41
CA LYS A 248 -9.27 -8.36 6.78
C LYS A 248 -7.80 -8.20 6.40
N LYS A 249 -7.51 -7.36 5.41
CA LYS A 249 -6.14 -7.01 5.05
C LYS A 249 -5.41 -6.46 6.28
N GLN A 250 -4.25 -7.04 6.57
CA GLN A 250 -3.30 -6.50 7.54
C GLN A 250 -2.07 -6.03 6.77
N GLY A 251 -1.56 -4.85 7.14
CA GLY A 251 -0.26 -4.36 6.66
C GLY A 251 0.89 -5.12 7.30
N PHE A 252 2.09 -4.93 6.76
CA PHE A 252 3.31 -5.42 7.37
C PHE A 252 3.71 -4.49 8.53
N GLY A 253 3.12 -4.74 9.71
CA GLY A 253 3.28 -3.89 10.89
C GLY A 253 4.71 -3.89 11.40
N THR A 254 5.18 -2.74 11.88
CA THR A 254 6.53 -2.57 12.42
C THR A 254 6.45 -1.80 13.73
N PRO A 255 7.03 -2.29 14.84
CA PRO A 255 6.92 -1.66 16.16
C PRO A 255 7.90 -0.48 16.32
N VAL A 256 7.82 0.50 15.41
CA VAL A 256 8.73 1.66 15.35
C VAL A 256 8.76 2.39 16.69
N ALA A 257 7.60 2.69 17.26
CA ALA A 257 7.53 3.41 18.53
C ALA A 257 8.26 2.68 19.68
N GLU A 258 8.18 1.35 19.69
CA GLU A 258 8.86 0.53 20.69
C GLU A 258 10.38 0.57 20.48
N TRP A 259 10.86 0.33 19.26
CA TRP A 259 12.28 0.37 18.95
C TRP A 259 12.91 1.74 19.27
N PHE A 260 12.26 2.84 18.87
CA PHE A 260 12.77 4.19 19.12
C PHE A 260 12.70 4.61 20.59
N SER A 261 11.90 3.94 21.42
CA SER A 261 11.89 4.17 22.87
C SER A 261 13.10 3.56 23.59
N GLN A 262 13.89 2.71 22.90
CA GLN A 262 15.06 2.05 23.46
C GLN A 262 16.29 2.97 23.46
N ARG A 263 17.17 2.76 24.44
CA ARG A 263 18.27 3.70 24.80
C ARG A 263 19.26 3.95 23.67
N LYS A 264 19.49 2.96 22.78
CA LYS A 264 20.43 3.08 21.65
C LYS A 264 19.99 4.12 20.59
N PHE A 265 18.70 4.22 20.28
CA PHE A 265 18.21 5.23 19.33
C PHE A 265 18.32 6.66 19.89
N GLY A 266 18.11 6.84 21.20
CA GLY A 266 18.27 8.14 21.86
C GLY A 266 19.73 8.63 21.98
N ALA A 267 20.72 7.76 21.79
CA ALA A 267 22.14 8.09 21.82
C ALA A 267 22.71 8.50 20.45
N MET A 268 22.04 8.18 19.33
CA MET A 268 22.45 8.59 17.98
C MET A 268 22.12 10.07 17.67
N THR A 269 21.40 10.75 18.56
CA THR A 269 20.98 12.15 18.42
C THR A 269 21.70 13.12 19.38
N ALA A 270 22.84 12.73 19.96
CA ALA A 270 23.65 13.58 20.84
C ALA A 270 24.99 13.95 20.19
#